data_AF-A0A4U9ITT2-F1
#
_entry.id   AF-A0A4U9ITT2-F1
#
_cell.length_a   1.000
_cell.length_b   1.000
_cell.length_c   1.000
_cell.angle_alpha   90.00
_cell.angle_beta   90.00
_cell.angle_gamma   90.00
#
_symmetry.space_group_name_H-M   'P 1'
#
loop_
_entity.id
_entity.type
_entity.pdbx_description
1 polymer ?
#
loop_
_entity_poly.entity_id
_entity_poly.type
_entity_poly.pdbx_seq_one_letter_code
_entity_poly.pdbx_strand_id
1 'polypeptide(L)'
;MHGAWDPAKGLFFNPAKLLLDPCAHQVEGTLSDDVLLHAGKATPDHRDSAAVAPRSVVVSDDRYDWEEDAAPATPWGKTVIYEAHVKGLTWLHPGIPEAIRGTYRALGHPVMIAYFKHLGITALELLPVAHFASEPRLQRLGLSNYWGYNPMAMFALDPRYASDPERARDEFRDAVKALHEAGIEVILDIVLNHSAELDLEGPTFSLRGIDNPSYYWLREDGDYHNWTGCGNTLNLSHPAVVQYAYECLKYWVENVPHRRFRFDLAFRDWDARRNTASRHRCLRPLKTARCSQG
;
A
#
# COMPACT_ATOMS: atom_id res chain seq x y z
N MET A 1 6.38 -20.65 5.84
CA MET A 1 7.69 -20.57 6.53
C MET A 1 7.71 -21.50 7.73
N HIS A 2 8.87 -22.03 8.12
CA HIS A 2 9.02 -22.86 9.33
C HIS A 2 9.56 -22.01 10.48
N GLY A 3 9.11 -22.26 11.71
CA GLY A 3 9.55 -21.52 12.89
C GLY A 3 8.72 -21.91 14.13
N ALA A 4 8.90 -21.15 15.21
CA ALA A 4 8.21 -21.40 16.47
C ALA A 4 6.74 -20.94 16.41
N TRP A 5 5.86 -21.71 17.06
CA TRP A 5 4.48 -21.29 17.33
C TRP A 5 4.35 -20.97 18.82
N ASP A 6 4.18 -19.69 19.14
CA ASP A 6 4.00 -19.18 20.50
C ASP A 6 3.15 -17.90 20.44
N PRO A 7 1.82 -18.02 20.45
CA PRO A 7 0.91 -16.87 20.34
C PRO A 7 1.12 -15.83 21.43
N ALA A 8 1.54 -16.22 22.63
CA ALA A 8 1.81 -15.29 23.73
C ALA A 8 3.02 -14.39 23.47
N LYS A 9 3.89 -14.78 22.54
CA LYS A 9 5.00 -13.97 22.03
C LYS A 9 4.75 -13.42 20.62
N GLY A 10 3.54 -13.63 20.09
CA GLY A 10 3.18 -13.29 18.72
C GLY A 10 3.95 -14.06 17.65
N LEU A 11 4.43 -15.27 17.93
CA LEU A 11 5.11 -16.14 16.97
C LEU A 11 4.07 -17.02 16.26
N PHE A 12 3.80 -16.71 14.98
CA PHE A 12 2.75 -17.36 14.17
C PHE A 12 3.30 -18.11 12.95
N PHE A 13 4.51 -18.68 13.06
CA PHE A 13 5.07 -19.50 11.98
C PHE A 13 4.22 -20.76 11.77
N ASN A 14 3.65 -20.90 10.58
CA ASN A 14 2.85 -22.07 10.20
C ASN A 14 3.16 -22.49 8.75
N PRO A 15 3.87 -23.61 8.53
CA PRO A 15 4.24 -24.05 7.17
C PRO A 15 3.06 -24.61 6.37
N ALA A 16 1.91 -24.88 6.99
CA ALA A 16 0.70 -25.30 6.28
C ALA A 16 0.01 -24.14 5.55
N LYS A 17 0.43 -22.89 5.79
CA LYS A 17 -0.11 -21.71 5.12
C LYS A 17 0.82 -21.30 3.99
N LEU A 18 0.29 -21.33 2.76
CA LEU A 18 0.98 -20.75 1.60
C LEU A 18 1.02 -19.24 1.78
N LEU A 19 2.22 -18.67 1.66
CA LEU A 19 2.47 -17.24 1.87
C LEU A 19 2.84 -16.58 0.55
N LEU A 20 2.29 -15.40 0.33
CA LEU A 20 2.62 -14.47 -0.72
C LEU A 20 3.97 -13.79 -0.41
N ASP A 21 4.81 -13.68 -1.43
CA ASP A 21 6.00 -12.83 -1.37
C ASP A 21 5.56 -11.37 -1.14
N PRO A 22 6.01 -10.71 -0.05
CA PRO A 22 5.62 -9.34 0.27
C PRO A 22 6.13 -8.33 -0.77
N CYS A 23 7.14 -8.69 -1.56
CA CYS A 23 7.69 -7.89 -2.64
C CYS A 23 7.16 -8.30 -4.02
N ALA A 24 6.08 -9.10 -4.10
CA ALA A 24 5.51 -9.51 -5.38
C ALA A 24 5.01 -8.32 -6.20
N HIS A 25 5.50 -8.20 -7.45
CA HIS A 25 5.08 -7.17 -8.40
C HIS A 25 3.74 -7.49 -9.09
N GLN A 26 3.30 -8.76 -9.03
CA GLN A 26 2.01 -9.22 -9.53
C GLN A 26 1.52 -10.39 -8.67
N VAL A 27 0.21 -10.46 -8.51
CA VAL A 27 -0.47 -11.51 -7.74
C VAL A 27 -1.56 -12.11 -8.60
N GLU A 28 -1.64 -13.44 -8.60
CA GLU A 28 -2.70 -14.21 -9.21
C GLU A 28 -3.69 -14.69 -8.12
N GLY A 29 -4.98 -14.53 -8.39
CA GLY A 29 -6.07 -14.91 -7.49
C GLY A 29 -6.52 -13.77 -6.57
N THR A 30 -7.57 -14.05 -5.80
CA THR A 30 -8.18 -13.10 -4.87
C THR A 30 -8.18 -13.66 -3.46
N LEU A 31 -8.04 -12.79 -2.46
CA LEU A 31 -8.17 -13.19 -1.05
C LEU A 31 -9.64 -13.30 -0.65
N SER A 32 -10.28 -14.40 -1.05
CA SER A 32 -11.64 -14.74 -0.65
C SER A 32 -11.69 -15.15 0.83
N ASP A 33 -12.77 -14.83 1.53
CA ASP A 33 -12.96 -15.24 2.93
C ASP A 33 -13.06 -16.78 3.02
N ASP A 34 -11.98 -17.39 3.51
CA ASP A 34 -11.89 -18.83 3.70
C ASP A 34 -11.22 -19.16 5.04
N VAL A 35 -11.80 -20.11 5.77
CA VAL A 35 -11.30 -20.56 7.08
C VAL A 35 -9.89 -21.15 7.00
N LEU A 36 -9.47 -21.68 5.84
CA LEU A 36 -8.14 -22.25 5.62
C LEU A 36 -7.03 -21.20 5.71
N LEU A 37 -7.35 -19.92 5.49
CA LEU A 37 -6.39 -18.81 5.57
C LEU A 37 -6.05 -18.42 7.01
N HIS A 38 -6.83 -18.82 8.00
CA HIS A 38 -6.53 -18.52 9.39
C HIS A 38 -5.36 -19.38 9.90
N ALA A 39 -4.33 -18.77 10.50
CA ALA A 39 -3.13 -19.52 10.96
C ALA A 39 -3.40 -20.47 12.14
N GLY A 40 -4.41 -20.18 12.96
CA GLY A 40 -4.72 -20.91 14.20
C GLY A 40 -4.80 -19.96 15.40
N LYS A 41 -5.39 -20.41 16.51
CA LYS A 41 -5.51 -19.61 17.75
C LYS A 41 -4.49 -20.05 18.78
N ALA A 42 -4.87 -20.96 19.68
CA ALA A 42 -3.95 -21.55 20.64
C ALA A 42 -2.93 -22.48 19.96
N THR A 43 -3.37 -23.24 18.96
CA THR A 43 -2.55 -24.18 18.18
C THR A 43 -2.58 -23.80 16.71
N PRO A 44 -1.51 -24.10 15.94
CA PRO A 44 -1.50 -23.86 14.51
C PRO A 44 -2.57 -24.73 13.82
N ASP A 45 -3.23 -24.16 12.82
CA ASP A 45 -4.10 -24.92 11.93
C ASP A 45 -3.24 -25.62 10.86
N HIS A 46 -3.25 -26.95 10.87
CA HIS A 46 -2.42 -27.77 9.98
C HIS A 46 -2.99 -27.99 8.57
N ARG A 47 -4.19 -27.47 8.27
CA ARG A 47 -4.79 -27.60 6.94
C ARG A 47 -4.07 -26.71 5.93
N ASP A 48 -3.76 -27.28 4.77
CA ASP A 48 -3.13 -26.59 3.66
C ASP A 48 -4.03 -25.49 3.08
N SER A 49 -3.48 -24.30 2.88
CA SER A 49 -4.19 -23.18 2.25
C SER A 49 -3.90 -23.00 0.76
N ALA A 50 -3.01 -23.80 0.15
CA ALA A 50 -2.54 -23.60 -1.22
C ALA A 50 -3.62 -23.59 -2.32
N ALA A 51 -4.78 -24.22 -2.05
CA ALA A 51 -5.92 -24.24 -2.96
C ALA A 51 -6.69 -22.90 -3.00
N VAL A 52 -6.59 -22.08 -1.96
CA VAL A 52 -7.35 -20.83 -1.80
C VAL A 52 -6.47 -19.59 -1.65
N ALA A 53 -5.18 -19.76 -1.35
CA ALA A 53 -4.25 -18.67 -1.18
C ALA A 53 -3.83 -18.06 -2.53
N PRO A 54 -3.77 -16.72 -2.64
CA PRO A 54 -3.24 -16.04 -3.82
C PRO A 54 -1.76 -16.36 -4.02
N ARG A 55 -1.29 -16.25 -5.26
CA ARG A 55 0.07 -16.64 -5.67
C ARG A 55 0.85 -15.45 -6.19
N SER A 56 2.13 -15.37 -5.82
CA SER A 56 3.05 -14.41 -6.41
C SER A 56 3.40 -14.84 -7.83
N VAL A 57 3.33 -13.91 -8.77
CA VAL A 57 3.69 -14.15 -10.18
C VAL A 57 5.04 -13.49 -10.43
N VAL A 58 5.99 -14.27 -10.95
CA VAL A 58 7.26 -13.72 -11.44
C VAL A 58 6.95 -12.99 -12.74
N VAL A 59 7.24 -11.69 -12.74
CA VAL A 59 7.10 -10.84 -13.91
C VAL A 59 8.48 -10.55 -14.49
N SER A 60 8.58 -10.48 -15.81
CA SER A 60 9.71 -9.81 -16.42
C SER A 60 9.60 -8.32 -16.10
N ASP A 61 10.71 -7.70 -15.71
CA ASP A 61 10.85 -6.24 -15.72
C ASP A 61 11.09 -5.75 -17.15
N ASP A 62 10.40 -6.35 -18.13
CA ASP A 62 10.54 -5.98 -19.53
C ASP A 62 10.34 -4.47 -19.65
N ARG A 63 11.33 -3.87 -20.32
CA ARG A 63 11.59 -2.44 -20.41
C ARG A 63 10.40 -1.76 -21.06
N TYR A 64 9.40 -1.44 -20.26
CA TYR A 64 8.30 -0.60 -20.69
C TYR A 64 8.92 0.68 -21.25
N ASP A 65 8.61 0.97 -22.51
CA ASP A 65 9.19 2.10 -23.22
C ASP A 65 8.45 3.37 -22.81
N TRP A 66 9.07 4.13 -21.91
CA TRP A 66 8.59 5.46 -21.51
C TRP A 66 8.75 6.49 -22.63
N GLU A 67 9.42 6.16 -23.74
CA GLU A 67 9.67 7.06 -24.86
C GLU A 67 10.32 8.38 -24.37
N GLU A 68 9.73 9.53 -24.70
CA GLU A 68 10.17 10.86 -24.26
C GLU A 68 9.41 11.37 -23.02
N ASP A 69 8.73 10.48 -22.27
CA ASP A 69 7.98 10.88 -21.08
C ASP A 69 8.88 11.60 -20.08
N ALA A 70 8.48 12.83 -19.74
CA ALA A 70 9.09 13.63 -18.71
C ALA A 70 7.99 14.14 -17.81
N ALA A 71 8.03 13.72 -16.55
CA ALA A 71 6.96 14.08 -15.64
C ALA A 71 6.88 15.60 -15.44
N PRO A 72 5.65 16.14 -15.37
CA PRO A 72 5.45 17.54 -15.07
C PRO A 72 6.07 17.85 -13.70
N ALA A 73 6.82 18.95 -13.61
CA ALA A 73 7.41 19.41 -12.37
C ALA A 73 6.67 20.67 -11.88
N THR A 74 5.36 20.55 -11.63
CA THR A 74 4.52 21.70 -11.25
C THR A 74 4.98 22.20 -9.87
N PRO A 75 5.37 23.49 -9.73
CA PRO A 75 5.75 24.03 -8.44
C PRO A 75 4.59 23.92 -7.44
N TRP A 76 4.90 23.60 -6.17
CA TRP A 76 3.88 23.44 -5.12
C TRP A 76 2.92 24.63 -4.99
N GLY A 77 3.42 25.86 -5.12
CA GLY A 77 2.58 27.07 -5.08
C GLY A 77 1.62 27.25 -6.26
N LYS A 78 1.72 26.39 -7.28
CA LYS A 78 0.84 26.34 -8.46
C LYS A 78 0.08 25.02 -8.57
N THR A 79 0.24 24.12 -7.59
CA THR A 79 -0.37 22.80 -7.62
C THR A 79 -1.84 22.88 -7.23
N VAL A 80 -2.71 22.31 -8.06
CA VAL A 80 -4.14 22.08 -7.78
C VAL A 80 -4.40 20.59 -7.88
N ILE A 81 -4.68 19.98 -6.71
CA ILE A 81 -4.88 18.53 -6.56
C ILE A 81 -6.35 18.19 -6.80
N TYR A 82 -6.60 17.12 -7.55
CA TYR A 82 -7.90 16.51 -7.75
C TYR A 82 -7.88 15.07 -7.24
N GLU A 83 -8.48 14.82 -6.09
CA GLU A 83 -8.62 13.47 -5.54
C GLU A 83 -9.71 12.70 -6.31
N ALA A 84 -9.38 11.50 -6.77
CA ALA A 84 -10.30 10.68 -7.54
C ALA A 84 -10.12 9.18 -7.27
N HIS A 85 -11.22 8.45 -7.40
CA HIS A 85 -11.23 7.00 -7.41
C HIS A 85 -11.18 6.49 -8.85
N VAL A 86 -10.21 5.62 -9.18
CA VAL A 86 -10.01 5.09 -10.56
C VAL A 86 -11.32 4.59 -11.18
N LYS A 87 -12.01 3.66 -10.47
CA LYS A 87 -13.33 3.16 -10.88
C LYS A 87 -14.39 4.25 -10.97
N GLY A 88 -14.73 4.89 -9.86
CA GLY A 88 -15.86 5.82 -9.78
C GLY A 88 -15.79 7.00 -10.74
N LEU A 89 -14.59 7.49 -11.03
CA LEU A 89 -14.37 8.65 -11.88
C LEU A 89 -14.95 8.49 -13.29
N THR A 90 -14.87 7.29 -13.85
CA THR A 90 -15.24 7.04 -15.26
C THR A 90 -16.28 5.94 -15.45
N TRP A 91 -16.71 5.24 -14.39
CA TRP A 91 -17.62 4.09 -14.47
C TRP A 91 -18.94 4.39 -15.22
N LEU A 92 -19.52 5.58 -14.99
CA LEU A 92 -20.77 6.01 -15.63
C LEU A 92 -20.57 7.06 -16.72
N HIS A 93 -19.33 7.30 -17.17
CA HIS A 93 -19.03 8.38 -18.09
C HIS A 93 -19.45 8.00 -19.53
N PRO A 94 -20.45 8.69 -20.13
CA PRO A 94 -21.02 8.28 -21.42
C PRO A 94 -20.04 8.41 -22.59
N GLY A 95 -19.12 9.38 -22.53
CA GLY A 95 -18.08 9.59 -23.53
C GLY A 95 -16.90 8.61 -23.47
N ILE A 96 -16.88 7.68 -22.51
CA ILE A 96 -15.85 6.64 -22.40
C ILE A 96 -16.42 5.33 -22.95
N PRO A 97 -15.70 4.59 -23.82
CA PRO A 97 -16.11 3.27 -24.27
C PRO A 97 -16.38 2.34 -23.09
N GLU A 98 -17.50 1.61 -23.13
CA GLU A 98 -17.96 0.80 -22.01
C GLU A 98 -16.91 -0.19 -21.50
N ALA A 99 -16.16 -0.82 -22.41
CA ALA A 99 -15.12 -1.80 -22.11
C ALA A 99 -13.96 -1.28 -21.24
N ILE A 100 -13.78 0.04 -21.14
CA ILE A 100 -12.66 0.66 -20.40
C ILE A 100 -13.16 1.54 -19.24
N ARG A 101 -14.47 1.65 -19.02
CA ARG A 101 -15.01 2.48 -17.93
C ARG A 101 -14.55 1.98 -16.57
N GLY A 102 -14.14 2.92 -15.72
CA GLY A 102 -13.62 2.66 -14.39
C GLY A 102 -12.30 1.89 -14.34
N THR A 103 -11.52 1.95 -15.43
CA THR A 103 -10.20 1.33 -15.51
C THR A 103 -9.08 2.36 -15.61
N TYR A 104 -7.83 1.93 -15.44
CA TYR A 104 -6.64 2.78 -15.62
C TYR A 104 -6.61 3.39 -17.03
N ARG A 105 -6.95 2.61 -18.06
CA ARG A 105 -7.00 3.09 -19.45
C ARG A 105 -7.93 4.29 -19.63
N ALA A 106 -9.03 4.35 -18.89
CA ALA A 106 -9.95 5.49 -19.00
C ALA A 106 -9.37 6.79 -18.42
N LEU A 107 -8.42 6.72 -17.48
CA LEU A 107 -7.78 7.91 -16.90
C LEU A 107 -6.99 8.69 -17.95
N GLY A 108 -6.28 7.98 -18.84
CA GLY A 108 -5.52 8.55 -19.96
C GLY A 108 -6.35 8.77 -21.23
N HIS A 109 -7.65 8.48 -21.23
CA HIS A 109 -8.47 8.66 -22.42
C HIS A 109 -8.64 10.14 -22.77
N PRO A 110 -8.63 10.55 -24.06
CA PRO A 110 -8.70 11.96 -24.47
C PRO A 110 -9.86 12.75 -23.86
N VAL A 111 -11.00 12.09 -23.62
CA VAL A 111 -12.18 12.71 -22.97
C VAL A 111 -11.88 13.13 -21.52
N MET A 112 -11.17 12.28 -20.76
CA MET A 112 -10.79 12.61 -19.38
C MET A 112 -9.69 13.66 -19.34
N ILE A 113 -8.70 13.56 -20.22
CA ILE A 113 -7.64 14.57 -20.35
C ILE A 113 -8.24 15.94 -20.68
N ALA A 114 -9.15 16.02 -21.66
CA ALA A 114 -9.83 17.26 -22.01
C ALA A 114 -10.61 17.84 -20.81
N TYR A 115 -11.28 16.99 -20.04
CA TYR A 115 -11.98 17.39 -18.81
C TYR A 115 -11.00 17.96 -17.77
N PHE A 116 -9.90 17.27 -17.47
CA PHE A 116 -8.91 17.74 -16.49
C PHE A 116 -8.27 19.07 -16.90
N LYS A 117 -7.94 19.22 -18.19
CA LYS A 117 -7.41 20.48 -18.74
C LYS A 117 -8.43 21.61 -18.67
N HIS A 118 -9.70 21.33 -18.95
CA HIS A 118 -10.77 22.31 -18.83
C HIS A 118 -11.00 22.74 -17.38
N LEU A 119 -10.99 21.78 -16.45
CA LEU A 119 -11.11 22.04 -15.01
C LEU A 119 -9.90 22.81 -14.46
N GLY A 120 -8.73 22.67 -15.08
CA GLY A 120 -7.51 23.41 -14.74
C GLY A 120 -6.71 22.78 -13.60
N ILE A 121 -6.87 21.48 -13.36
CA ILE A 121 -6.09 20.75 -12.36
C ILE A 121 -4.65 20.56 -12.84
N THR A 122 -3.72 20.41 -11.91
CA THR A 122 -2.32 20.12 -12.24
C THR A 122 -1.85 18.77 -11.73
N ALA A 123 -2.55 18.19 -10.76
CA ALA A 123 -2.22 16.90 -10.18
C ALA A 123 -3.48 16.06 -9.93
N LEU A 124 -3.47 14.82 -10.40
CA LEU A 124 -4.51 13.83 -10.14
C LEU A 124 -4.05 12.93 -8.99
N GLU A 125 -4.70 13.02 -7.83
CA GLU A 125 -4.45 12.14 -6.69
C GLU A 125 -5.39 10.94 -6.75
N LEU A 126 -4.82 9.74 -6.86
CA LEU A 126 -5.57 8.50 -6.94
C LEU A 126 -5.67 7.87 -5.56
N LEU A 127 -6.89 7.51 -5.16
CA LEU A 127 -7.13 6.56 -4.06
C LEU A 127 -6.32 5.26 -4.27
N PRO A 128 -6.10 4.45 -3.22
CA PRO A 128 -5.17 3.33 -3.25
C PRO A 128 -5.29 2.43 -4.49
N VAL A 129 -4.17 2.31 -5.22
CA VAL A 129 -4.01 1.46 -6.40
C VAL A 129 -3.12 0.25 -6.16
N ALA A 130 -2.44 0.19 -5.01
CA ALA A 130 -1.73 -1.01 -4.59
C ALA A 130 -2.74 -2.14 -4.36
N HIS A 131 -2.37 -3.36 -4.71
CA HIS A 131 -3.31 -4.46 -4.71
C HIS A 131 -3.84 -4.75 -3.30
N PHE A 132 -5.15 -4.65 -3.15
CA PHE A 132 -5.84 -4.73 -1.87
C PHE A 132 -6.88 -5.85 -1.85
N ALA A 133 -7.33 -6.22 -0.65
CA ALA A 133 -8.38 -7.22 -0.47
C ALA A 133 -9.62 -6.62 0.17
N SER A 134 -10.79 -7.23 -0.07
CA SER A 134 -11.98 -6.94 0.74
C SER A 134 -11.91 -7.69 2.05
N GLU A 135 -12.17 -7.04 3.18
CA GLU A 135 -12.13 -7.66 4.49
C GLU A 135 -13.17 -8.80 4.58
N PRO A 136 -12.87 -9.91 5.28
CA PRO A 136 -13.81 -11.01 5.49
C PRO A 136 -15.20 -10.56 5.94
N ARG A 137 -15.26 -9.58 6.86
CA ARG A 137 -16.52 -9.01 7.34
C ARG A 137 -17.36 -8.39 6.21
N LEU A 138 -16.74 -7.69 5.25
CA LEU A 138 -17.46 -7.12 4.11
C LEU A 138 -17.96 -8.22 3.19
N GLN A 139 -17.11 -9.20 2.89
CA GLN A 139 -17.47 -10.33 2.03
C GLN A 139 -18.67 -11.11 2.57
N ARG A 140 -18.71 -11.38 3.89
CA ARG A 140 -19.85 -12.04 4.57
C ARG A 140 -21.15 -11.24 4.48
N LEU A 141 -21.07 -9.92 4.29
CA LEU A 141 -22.22 -9.04 4.10
C LEU A 141 -22.60 -8.85 2.62
N GLY A 142 -21.92 -9.52 1.69
CA GLY A 142 -22.10 -9.31 0.25
C GLY A 142 -21.59 -7.94 -0.22
N LEU A 143 -20.69 -7.32 0.54
CA LEU A 143 -20.06 -6.04 0.24
C LEU A 143 -18.60 -6.25 -0.21
N SER A 144 -18.03 -5.21 -0.81
CA SER A 144 -16.62 -5.17 -1.22
C SER A 144 -15.96 -3.91 -0.70
N ASN A 145 -14.65 -3.97 -0.48
CA ASN A 145 -13.86 -2.77 -0.23
C ASN A 145 -13.78 -1.97 -1.53
N TYR A 146 -14.36 -0.77 -1.52
CA TYR A 146 -14.35 0.12 -2.67
C TYR A 146 -13.09 0.97 -2.68
N TRP A 147 -12.81 1.69 -1.59
CA TRP A 147 -11.72 2.67 -1.54
C TRP A 147 -10.31 2.09 -1.68
N GLY A 148 -10.07 0.88 -1.17
CA GLY A 148 -8.78 0.21 -1.32
C GLY A 148 -7.77 0.37 -0.17
N TYR A 149 -8.17 0.98 0.94
CA TYR A 149 -7.36 1.10 2.15
C TYR A 149 -7.28 -0.23 2.93
N ASN A 150 -6.83 -1.29 2.28
CA ASN A 150 -6.60 -2.60 2.89
C ASN A 150 -5.58 -3.42 2.07
N PRO A 151 -4.32 -2.95 1.95
CA PRO A 151 -3.35 -3.50 1.01
C PRO A 151 -2.97 -4.94 1.36
N MET A 152 -2.94 -5.79 0.34
CA MET A 152 -2.50 -7.19 0.40
C MET A 152 -1.10 -7.34 -0.21
N ALA A 153 -0.81 -6.63 -1.30
CA ALA A 153 0.50 -6.65 -1.96
C ALA A 153 0.90 -5.22 -2.35
N MET A 154 1.81 -4.62 -1.59
CA MET A 154 2.14 -3.19 -1.70
C MET A 154 2.92 -2.83 -2.97
N PHE A 155 3.57 -3.81 -3.59
CA PHE A 155 4.35 -3.68 -4.84
C PHE A 155 3.54 -4.07 -6.09
N ALA A 156 2.36 -4.64 -5.92
CA ALA A 156 1.49 -5.04 -7.03
C ALA A 156 0.42 -3.98 -7.27
N LEU A 157 0.08 -3.75 -8.54
CA LEU A 157 -1.04 -2.92 -8.92
C LEU A 157 -2.36 -3.71 -8.80
N ASP A 158 -3.45 -3.06 -8.40
CA ASP A 158 -4.73 -3.75 -8.26
C ASP A 158 -5.33 -4.14 -9.63
N PRO A 159 -5.50 -5.44 -9.92
CA PRO A 159 -5.96 -5.88 -11.24
C PRO A 159 -7.43 -5.52 -11.51
N ARG A 160 -8.24 -5.21 -10.48
CA ARG A 160 -9.67 -4.89 -10.64
C ARG A 160 -9.91 -3.55 -11.32
N TYR A 161 -8.88 -2.72 -11.41
CA TYR A 161 -8.91 -1.43 -12.08
C TYR A 161 -8.29 -1.48 -13.47
N ALA A 162 -7.88 -2.65 -13.97
CA ALA A 162 -7.41 -2.79 -15.35
C ALA A 162 -8.54 -3.27 -16.26
N SER A 163 -8.53 -2.80 -17.51
CA SER A 163 -9.36 -3.38 -18.58
C SER A 163 -8.84 -4.76 -19.00
N ASP A 164 -7.53 -4.97 -18.87
CA ASP A 164 -6.84 -6.25 -19.04
C ASP A 164 -5.98 -6.54 -17.79
N PRO A 165 -6.44 -7.39 -16.86
CA PRO A 165 -5.75 -7.70 -15.60
C PRO A 165 -4.30 -8.16 -15.75
N GLU A 166 -3.98 -8.93 -16.79
CA GLU A 166 -2.61 -9.43 -17.01
C GLU A 166 -1.66 -8.31 -17.44
N ARG A 167 -2.21 -7.24 -18.03
CA ARG A 167 -1.49 -6.07 -18.51
C ARG A 167 -1.72 -4.83 -17.66
N ALA A 168 -2.21 -4.99 -16.43
CA ALA A 168 -2.56 -3.89 -15.54
C ALA A 168 -1.41 -2.88 -15.35
N ARG A 169 -0.17 -3.38 -15.21
CA ARG A 169 1.05 -2.54 -15.07
C ARG A 169 1.22 -1.61 -16.27
N ASP A 170 1.20 -2.16 -17.48
CA ASP A 170 1.41 -1.39 -18.71
C ASP A 170 0.24 -0.46 -18.98
N GLU A 171 -0.99 -0.92 -18.75
CA GLU A 171 -2.18 -0.08 -18.90
C GLU A 171 -2.14 1.15 -17.98
N PHE A 172 -1.68 0.98 -16.75
CA PHE A 172 -1.48 2.09 -15.84
C PHE A 172 -0.40 3.04 -16.34
N ARG A 173 0.76 2.51 -16.75
CA ARG A 173 1.86 3.31 -17.31
C ARG A 173 1.46 4.06 -18.58
N ASP A 174 0.62 3.49 -19.45
CA ASP A 174 0.09 4.17 -20.64
C ASP A 174 -0.77 5.38 -20.23
N ALA A 175 -1.64 5.19 -19.23
CA ALA A 175 -2.45 6.26 -18.70
C ALA A 175 -1.61 7.36 -18.03
N VAL A 176 -0.52 6.97 -17.36
CA VAL A 176 0.46 7.89 -16.78
C VAL A 176 1.09 8.77 -17.86
N LYS A 177 1.63 8.16 -18.93
CA LYS A 177 2.25 8.89 -20.05
C LYS A 177 1.28 9.90 -20.65
N ALA A 178 0.05 9.48 -20.93
CA ALA A 178 -0.96 10.37 -21.50
C ALA A 178 -1.30 11.57 -20.59
N LEU A 179 -1.32 11.37 -19.26
CA LEU A 179 -1.51 12.45 -18.29
C LEU A 179 -0.30 13.40 -18.25
N HIS A 180 0.92 12.86 -18.29
CA HIS A 180 2.16 13.64 -18.30
C HIS A 180 2.30 14.48 -19.57
N GLU A 181 2.01 13.91 -20.75
CA GLU A 181 1.95 14.64 -22.03
C GLU A 181 0.98 15.82 -21.97
N ALA A 182 -0.12 15.68 -21.22
CA ALA A 182 -1.07 16.75 -20.97
C ALA A 182 -0.61 17.76 -19.90
N GLY A 183 0.52 17.53 -19.24
CA GLY A 183 1.05 18.36 -18.17
C GLY A 183 0.38 18.13 -16.80
N ILE A 184 -0.21 16.95 -16.58
CA ILE A 184 -0.90 16.57 -15.34
C ILE A 184 -0.03 15.61 -14.54
N GLU A 185 0.39 16.02 -13.35
CA GLU A 185 1.07 15.15 -12.38
C GLU A 185 0.11 14.09 -11.84
N VAL A 186 0.63 13.00 -11.31
CA VAL A 186 -0.18 12.01 -10.60
C VAL A 186 0.43 11.73 -9.24
N ILE A 187 -0.45 11.63 -8.25
CA ILE A 187 -0.13 11.37 -6.86
C ILE A 187 -0.80 10.05 -6.48
N LEU A 188 -0.05 9.16 -5.82
CA LEU A 188 -0.61 7.90 -5.33
C LEU A 188 -0.89 8.00 -3.84
N ASP A 189 -2.12 7.68 -3.46
CA ASP A 189 -2.44 7.40 -2.07
C ASP A 189 -1.86 6.03 -1.69
N ILE A 190 -0.98 6.03 -0.69
CA ILE A 190 -0.24 4.86 -0.25
C ILE A 190 -0.48 4.57 1.23
N VAL A 191 -0.75 3.30 1.50
CA VAL A 191 -0.97 2.74 2.83
C VAL A 191 0.25 1.89 3.21
N LEU A 192 1.06 2.39 4.15
CA LEU A 192 2.19 1.66 4.75
C LEU A 192 2.02 1.43 6.25
N ASN A 193 0.85 1.79 6.79
CA ASN A 193 0.60 1.77 8.23
C ASN A 193 -0.07 0.46 8.71
N HIS A 194 -0.86 -0.22 7.88
CA HIS A 194 -1.46 -1.54 8.15
C HIS A 194 -1.49 -2.43 6.90
N SER A 195 -1.96 -3.67 7.07
CA SER A 195 -2.13 -4.67 6.01
C SER A 195 -3.48 -5.40 6.11
N ALA A 196 -3.84 -6.09 5.03
CA ALA A 196 -5.03 -6.93 4.95
C ALA A 196 -5.04 -8.19 5.83
N GLU A 197 -3.98 -8.45 6.61
CA GLU A 197 -3.96 -9.54 7.60
C GLU A 197 -4.79 -9.20 8.86
N LEU A 198 -5.25 -7.95 8.99
CA LEU A 198 -6.13 -7.47 10.07
C LEU A 198 -5.59 -7.81 11.47
N ASP A 199 -6.45 -8.09 12.43
CA ASP A 199 -6.09 -8.57 13.77
C ASP A 199 -5.82 -10.09 13.79
N LEU A 200 -5.72 -10.68 14.99
CA LEU A 200 -5.47 -12.11 15.19
C LEU A 200 -6.54 -13.03 14.58
N GLU A 201 -7.76 -12.55 14.35
CA GLU A 201 -8.83 -13.31 13.69
C GLU A 201 -8.78 -13.20 12.16
N GLY A 202 -7.89 -12.35 11.64
CA GLY A 202 -7.70 -12.14 10.22
C GLY A 202 -6.94 -13.28 9.53
N PRO A 203 -6.88 -13.23 8.19
CA PRO A 203 -6.16 -14.23 7.40
C PRO A 203 -4.65 -14.10 7.58
N THR A 204 -3.94 -15.21 7.38
CA THR A 204 -2.48 -15.26 7.28
C THR A 204 -2.12 -15.60 5.84
N PHE A 205 -1.58 -14.61 5.13
CA PHE A 205 -1.20 -14.76 3.72
C PHE A 205 0.18 -14.19 3.41
N SER A 206 0.84 -13.42 4.29
CA SER A 206 2.19 -12.91 4.02
C SER A 206 2.95 -12.60 5.32
N LEU A 207 2.98 -11.33 5.76
CA LEU A 207 3.91 -10.80 6.76
C LEU A 207 3.86 -11.56 8.09
N ARG A 208 2.66 -11.87 8.59
CA ARG A 208 2.41 -12.64 9.81
C ARG A 208 3.02 -14.02 9.75
N GLY A 209 2.91 -14.69 8.62
CA GLY A 209 3.49 -16.02 8.41
C GLY A 209 5.00 -15.98 8.16
N ILE A 210 5.55 -14.84 7.73
CA ILE A 210 6.97 -14.66 7.43
C ILE A 210 7.76 -14.30 8.69
N ASP A 211 7.39 -13.23 9.37
CA ASP A 211 8.04 -12.78 10.61
C ASP A 211 7.16 -11.76 11.36
N ASN A 212 6.13 -12.26 12.05
CA ASN A 212 5.12 -11.43 12.70
C ASN A 212 5.68 -10.36 13.66
N PRO A 213 6.61 -10.66 14.60
CA PRO A 213 7.14 -9.66 15.52
C PRO A 213 8.01 -8.58 14.86
N SER A 214 8.64 -8.91 13.73
CA SER A 214 9.41 -7.93 12.97
C SER A 214 8.50 -6.97 12.22
N TYR A 215 7.48 -7.49 11.52
CA TYR A 215 6.60 -6.70 10.66
C TYR A 215 5.57 -5.87 11.41
N TYR A 216 5.08 -6.33 12.56
CA TYR A 216 4.00 -5.66 13.29
C TYR A 216 4.40 -5.19 14.68
N TRP A 217 3.78 -4.10 15.12
CA TRP A 217 3.83 -3.69 16.52
C TRP A 217 3.00 -4.64 17.38
N LEU A 218 3.66 -5.36 18.29
CA LEU A 218 3.03 -6.29 19.22
C LEU A 218 3.02 -5.74 20.65
N ARG A 219 1.96 -6.08 21.38
CA ARG A 219 1.79 -5.88 22.81
C ARG A 219 2.53 -6.98 23.57
N GLU A 220 2.70 -6.80 24.88
CA GLU A 220 3.36 -7.78 25.75
C GLU A 220 2.66 -9.15 25.81
N ASP A 221 1.37 -9.21 25.46
CA ASP A 221 0.55 -10.42 25.40
C ASP A 221 0.55 -11.10 24.00
N GLY A 222 1.35 -10.60 23.05
CA GLY A 222 1.48 -11.13 21.70
C GLY A 222 0.40 -10.67 20.71
N ASP A 223 -0.57 -9.88 21.18
CA ASP A 223 -1.61 -9.25 20.34
C ASP A 223 -1.08 -7.99 19.65
N TYR A 224 -1.80 -7.49 18.65
CA TYR A 224 -1.38 -6.32 17.88
C TYR A 224 -1.66 -5.01 18.62
N HIS A 225 -0.75 -4.04 18.47
CA HIS A 225 -1.10 -2.65 18.66
C HIS A 225 -1.97 -2.20 17.48
N ASN A 226 -3.27 -2.03 17.71
CA ASN A 226 -4.19 -1.51 16.71
C ASN A 226 -4.20 0.03 16.67
N TRP A 227 -3.02 0.62 16.47
CA TRP A 227 -2.86 2.02 16.10
C TRP A 227 -3.10 2.23 14.60
N THR A 228 -4.05 1.56 13.98
CA THR A 228 -4.58 1.98 12.66
C THR A 228 -6.09 2.15 12.77
N GLY A 229 -6.72 1.34 13.62
CA GLY A 229 -8.14 1.08 13.58
C GLY A 229 -8.47 -0.12 12.69
N CYS A 230 -7.46 -0.70 12.01
CA CYS A 230 -7.60 -1.74 10.99
C CYS A 230 -7.18 -3.14 11.48
N GLY A 231 -6.81 -3.28 12.75
CA GLY A 231 -6.47 -4.55 13.40
C GLY A 231 -4.98 -4.73 13.69
N ASN A 232 -4.12 -4.24 12.80
CA ASN A 232 -2.65 -4.27 12.97
C ASN A 232 -2.01 -2.90 12.67
N THR A 233 -0.76 -2.73 13.10
CA THR A 233 0.09 -1.61 12.71
C THR A 233 1.46 -2.14 12.31
N LEU A 234 1.95 -1.74 11.13
CA LEU A 234 3.30 -2.08 10.69
C LEU A 234 4.35 -1.40 11.58
N ASN A 235 5.42 -2.12 11.90
CA ASN A 235 6.53 -1.62 12.72
C ASN A 235 7.58 -0.91 11.85
N LEU A 236 7.32 0.34 11.45
CA LEU A 236 8.30 1.16 10.70
C LEU A 236 9.45 1.68 11.58
N SER A 237 9.66 1.06 12.74
CA SER A 237 10.83 1.29 13.58
C SER A 237 11.85 0.14 13.51
N HIS A 238 11.44 -1.00 12.94
CA HIS A 238 12.31 -2.14 12.67
C HIS A 238 13.10 -1.94 11.36
N PRO A 239 14.45 -2.10 11.34
CA PRO A 239 15.27 -1.78 10.17
C PRO A 239 14.84 -2.49 8.87
N ALA A 240 14.46 -3.77 8.96
CA ALA A 240 14.02 -4.53 7.79
C ALA A 240 12.67 -4.04 7.24
N VAL A 241 11.77 -3.55 8.09
CA VAL A 241 10.45 -3.04 7.67
C VAL A 241 10.60 -1.63 7.09
N VAL A 242 11.50 -0.81 7.63
CA VAL A 242 11.89 0.46 7.03
C VAL A 242 12.48 0.24 5.63
N GLN A 243 13.38 -0.74 5.48
CA GLN A 243 13.93 -1.10 4.18
C GLN A 243 12.82 -1.56 3.23
N TYR A 244 11.93 -2.44 3.67
CA TYR A 244 10.77 -2.90 2.90
C TYR A 244 9.88 -1.75 2.42
N ALA A 245 9.55 -0.81 3.32
CA ALA A 245 8.76 0.37 2.97
C ALA A 245 9.51 1.30 1.99
N TYR A 246 10.82 1.48 2.17
CA TYR A 246 11.65 2.25 1.26
C TYR A 246 11.72 1.62 -0.13
N GLU A 247 11.95 0.31 -0.23
CA GLU A 247 11.97 -0.41 -1.50
C GLU A 247 10.60 -0.37 -2.19
N CYS A 248 9.50 -0.38 -1.43
CA CYS A 248 8.15 -0.19 -1.98
C CYS A 248 8.02 1.18 -2.66
N LEU A 249 8.36 2.26 -1.96
CA LEU A 249 8.30 3.61 -2.51
C LEU A 249 9.25 3.77 -3.70
N LYS A 250 10.45 3.22 -3.61
CA LYS A 250 11.43 3.23 -4.69
C LYS A 250 10.91 2.46 -5.91
N TYR A 251 10.31 1.30 -5.72
CA TYR A 251 9.68 0.51 -6.79
C TYR A 251 8.65 1.35 -7.54
N TRP A 252 7.74 2.03 -6.83
CA TRP A 252 6.73 2.88 -7.45
C TRP A 252 7.34 4.07 -8.21
N VAL A 253 8.42 4.68 -7.68
CA VAL A 253 9.13 5.78 -8.36
C VAL A 253 9.88 5.30 -9.61
N GLU A 254 10.51 4.13 -9.57
CA GLU A 254 11.30 3.58 -10.69
C GLU A 254 10.41 2.98 -11.79
N ASN A 255 9.30 2.35 -11.42
CA ASN A 255 8.38 1.69 -12.36
C ASN A 255 7.30 2.63 -12.90
N VAL A 256 7.13 3.79 -12.26
CA VAL A 256 6.19 4.85 -12.63
C VAL A 256 6.88 6.19 -12.34
N PRO A 257 7.72 6.68 -13.28
CA PRO A 257 8.60 7.82 -13.07
C PRO A 257 7.91 9.03 -12.44
N HIS A 258 8.57 9.57 -11.41
CA HIS A 258 8.32 10.90 -10.82
C HIS A 258 6.92 11.12 -10.20
N ARG A 259 6.36 10.07 -9.59
CA ARG A 259 5.16 10.16 -8.75
C ARG A 259 5.45 10.83 -7.40
N ARG A 260 4.47 11.60 -6.90
CA ARG A 260 4.42 12.02 -5.50
C ARG A 260 3.51 11.05 -4.74
N PHE A 261 3.68 10.96 -3.44
CA PHE A 261 2.85 10.11 -2.58
C PHE A 261 2.05 10.95 -1.61
N ARG A 262 0.81 10.55 -1.38
CA ARG A 262 0.01 10.96 -0.24
C ARG A 262 -0.03 9.77 0.72
N PHE A 263 0.47 9.95 1.93
CA PHE A 263 0.57 8.88 2.92
C PHE A 263 -0.67 8.83 3.80
N ASP A 264 -1.38 7.71 3.74
CA ASP A 264 -2.48 7.44 4.66
C ASP A 264 -1.99 7.32 6.11
N LEU A 265 -2.72 7.96 7.04
CA LEU A 265 -2.45 7.95 8.49
C LEU A 265 -0.99 8.26 8.91
N ALA A 266 -0.32 9.18 8.20
CA ALA A 266 1.11 9.48 8.37
C ALA A 266 1.58 9.89 9.80
N PHE A 267 0.68 10.25 10.72
CA PHE A 267 1.05 10.86 12.00
C PHE A 267 1.36 9.86 13.14
N ARG A 268 1.11 8.56 12.98
CA ARG A 268 0.94 7.68 14.16
C ARG A 268 2.18 6.96 14.69
N ASP A 269 3.35 7.09 14.06
CA ASP A 269 4.58 6.39 14.49
C ASP A 269 5.57 7.25 15.30
N TRP A 270 5.36 8.57 15.41
CA TRP A 270 6.38 9.47 15.99
C TRP A 270 6.40 9.50 17.53
N ASP A 271 5.31 9.16 18.23
CA ASP A 271 5.16 9.46 19.67
C ASP A 271 5.43 8.28 20.63
N ALA A 272 5.57 7.04 20.13
CA ALA A 272 5.70 5.86 21.00
C ALA A 272 7.01 5.82 21.82
N ARG A 273 8.09 6.50 21.38
CA ARG A 273 9.39 6.50 22.08
C ARG A 273 9.57 7.65 23.09
N ARG A 274 8.73 8.69 23.07
CA ARG A 274 8.92 9.84 23.98
C ARG A 274 8.40 9.59 25.40
N ASN A 275 7.55 8.58 25.59
CA ASN A 275 6.95 8.31 26.90
C ASN A 275 7.77 7.36 27.80
N THR A 276 8.88 6.78 27.30
CA THR A 276 9.78 5.91 28.09
C THR A 276 11.12 6.56 28.44
N ALA A 277 11.47 7.71 27.86
CA ALA A 277 12.69 8.46 28.16
C ALA A 277 12.44 9.64 29.13
N SER A 278 11.77 9.39 30.25
CA SER A 278 11.56 10.39 31.32
C SER A 278 12.15 9.97 32.66
N ARG A 279 13.33 9.33 32.67
CA ARG A 279 14.13 9.14 33.89
C ARG A 279 15.60 8.97 33.51
N HIS A 280 16.28 10.08 33.25
CA HIS A 280 17.54 10.44 33.91
C HIS A 280 18.29 11.57 33.16
N ARG A 281 18.52 12.66 33.92
CA ARG A 281 19.72 13.50 33.91
C ARG A 281 19.82 14.60 32.83
N CYS A 282 19.10 15.69 33.11
CA CYS A 282 19.59 17.06 33.31
C CYS A 282 20.91 17.46 32.61
N LEU A 283 20.81 18.30 31.57
CA LEU A 283 21.85 19.24 31.18
C LEU A 283 21.25 20.64 31.07
N ARG A 284 21.76 21.55 31.91
CA ARG A 284 21.44 22.98 31.95
C ARG A 284 22.04 23.71 30.73
N PRO A 285 21.46 24.84 30.28
CA PRO A 285 22.03 25.67 29.22
C PRO A 285 23.15 26.55 29.76
N LEU A 286 24.32 26.50 29.11
CA LEU A 286 25.42 27.45 29.32
C LEU A 286 25.12 28.75 28.57
N LYS A 287 25.10 29.84 29.34
CA LYS A 287 24.88 31.21 28.91
C LYS A 287 26.05 31.74 28.07
N THR A 288 25.68 32.61 27.13
CA THR A 288 26.46 33.67 26.49
C THR A 288 27.54 34.31 27.38
N ALA A 289 28.75 34.49 26.83
CA ALA A 289 29.74 35.43 27.32
C ALA A 289 30.32 36.24 26.14
N ARG A 290 30.38 37.55 26.38
CA ARG A 290 30.84 38.63 25.51
C ARG A 290 32.36 38.59 25.39
N CYS A 291 32.88 39.06 24.25
CA CYS A 291 34.27 39.47 24.14
C CYS A 291 34.30 40.98 23.89
N SER A 292 34.88 41.74 24.82
CA SER A 292 35.22 43.15 24.66
C SER A 292 36.57 43.41 25.33
N GLN A 293 37.51 43.83 24.49
CA GLN A 293 38.66 44.71 24.71
C GLN A 293 39.87 44.24 25.55
N GLY A 294 41.04 44.42 24.91
CA GLY A 294 42.40 44.20 25.38
C GLY A 294 43.33 44.24 24.17
#